data_AF-A0A8T9Q304-F1
#
_entry.id   AF-A0A8T9Q304-F1
#
_cell.length_a   1.000
_cell.length_b   1.000
_cell.length_c   1.000
_cell.angle_alpha   90.00
_cell.angle_beta   90.00
_cell.angle_gamma   90.00
#
_symmetry.space_group_name_H-M   'P 1'
#
loop_
_entity.id
_entity.type
_entity.pdbx_description
1 polymer ?
#
loop_
_entity_poly.entity_id
_entity_poly.type
_entity_poly.pdbx_seq_one_letter_code
_entity_poly.pdbx_strand_id
1 'polypeptide(L)' 'MLKKCVALLCLTMLPVSLMAWGAQGHRVVGKIAENHLSKKAKDQVAQLLGAERLPLVTIWADEVRYSPSTLPLPLALY' A
#
# COMPACT_ATOMS: atom_id res chain seq x y z
N MET A 1 -5.18 37.74 -2.57
CA MET A 1 -5.16 36.47 -1.80
C MET A 1 -5.07 35.23 -2.68
N LEU A 2 -5.74 35.20 -3.84
CA LEU A 2 -5.69 34.10 -4.82
C LEU A 2 -4.26 33.62 -5.19
N LYS A 3 -3.32 34.54 -5.46
CA LYS A 3 -1.92 34.18 -5.79
C LYS A 3 -1.22 33.37 -4.69
N LYS A 4 -1.54 33.66 -3.42
CA LYS A 4 -0.99 32.93 -2.26
C LYS A 4 -1.63 31.54 -2.15
N CYS A 5 -2.94 31.42 -2.43
CA CYS A 5 -3.63 30.14 -2.46
C CYS A 5 -3.10 29.23 -3.58
N VAL A 6 -2.87 29.80 -4.78
CA VAL A 6 -2.27 29.06 -5.91
C VAL A 6 -0.85 28.61 -5.57
N ALA A 7 -0.01 29.49 -5.00
CA ALA A 7 1.34 29.12 -4.58
C ALA A 7 1.34 28.01 -3.51
N LEU A 8 0.43 28.07 -2.54
CA LEU A 8 0.29 27.04 -1.50
C LEU A 8 -0.16 25.70 -2.10
N LEU A 9 -1.10 25.72 -3.05
CA LEU A 9 -1.57 24.52 -3.76
C LEU A 9 -0.46 23.90 -4.63
N CYS A 10 0.34 24.70 -5.32
CA CYS A 10 1.48 24.19 -6.09
C CYS A 10 2.52 23.53 -5.17
N LEU A 11 2.75 24.08 -3.98
CA LEU A 11 3.70 23.53 -3.01
C LEU A 11 3.26 22.14 -2.50
N THR A 12 1.97 21.91 -2.29
CA THR A 12 1.45 20.61 -1.81
C THR A 12 1.44 19.52 -2.88
N MET A 13 1.56 19.87 -4.17
CA MET A 13 1.60 18.91 -5.29
C MET A 13 3.02 18.39 -5.59
N LEU A 14 4.07 19.04 -5.08
CA LEU A 14 5.47 18.63 -5.30
C LEU A 14 5.80 17.16 -4.93
N PRO A 15 5.28 16.56 -3.84
CA PRO A 15 5.65 15.21 -3.45
C PRO A 15 4.93 14.09 -4.21
N VAL A 16 4.00 14.42 -5.13
CA VAL A 16 3.25 13.41 -5.92
C VAL A 16 4.18 12.54 -6.78
N SER A 17 5.30 13.07 -7.26
CA SER A 17 6.26 12.34 -8.10
C SER A 17 7.10 11.31 -7.35
N LEU A 18 7.07 11.29 -6.01
CA LEU A 18 7.92 10.41 -5.21
C LEU A 18 7.48 8.94 -5.23
N MET A 19 6.30 8.64 -5.80
CA MET A 19 5.70 7.30 -5.81
C MET A 19 5.84 6.61 -4.44
N ALA A 20 5.62 7.36 -3.37
CA ALA A 20 5.95 6.97 -1.99
C ALA A 20 5.20 5.71 -1.52
N TRP A 21 4.15 5.31 -2.26
CA TRP A 21 3.31 4.14 -2.01
C TRP A 21 3.42 3.10 -3.14
N GLY A 22 4.50 3.10 -3.91
CA GLY A 22 4.80 1.96 -4.79
C GLY A 22 5.21 0.72 -3.98
N ALA A 23 5.64 -0.35 -4.66
CA ALA A 23 6.02 -1.61 -4.01
C ALA A 23 7.02 -1.44 -2.85
N GLN A 24 8.03 -0.57 -3.02
CA GLN A 24 9.00 -0.27 -1.98
C GLN A 24 8.37 0.45 -0.78
N GLY A 25 7.49 1.42 -1.02
CA GLY A 25 6.76 2.15 0.02
C GLY A 25 5.91 1.23 0.88
N HIS A 26 5.13 0.35 0.23
CA HIS A 26 4.33 -0.66 0.92
C HIS A 26 5.18 -1.57 1.80
N ARG A 27 6.32 -2.06 1.29
CA ARG A 27 7.26 -2.89 2.08
C ARG A 27 7.86 -2.14 3.27
N VAL A 28 8.23 -0.87 3.09
CA VAL A 28 8.77 -0.03 4.17
C VAL A 28 7.73 0.15 5.28
N VAL A 29 6.49 0.49 4.92
CA VAL A 29 5.40 0.64 5.90
C VAL A 29 5.09 -0.69 6.58
N GLY A 30 5.04 -1.78 5.82
CA GLY A 30 4.88 -3.13 6.37
C GLY A 30 5.98 -3.50 7.36
N LYS A 31 7.22 -3.10 7.11
CA LYS A 31 8.34 -3.32 8.03
C LYS A 31 8.26 -2.48 9.30
N ILE A 32 7.86 -1.22 9.18
CA ILE A 32 7.60 -0.36 10.33
C ILE A 32 6.47 -0.97 11.17
N ALA A 33 5.35 -1.36 10.54
CA ALA A 33 4.23 -1.98 11.24
C ALA A 33 4.64 -3.26 11.96
N GLU A 34 5.38 -4.16 11.30
CA GLU A 34 5.88 -5.42 11.88
C GLU A 34 6.67 -5.18 13.18
N ASN A 35 7.49 -4.12 13.23
CA ASN A 35 8.29 -3.77 14.40
C ASN A 35 7.46 -3.18 15.56
N HIS A 36 6.24 -2.68 15.29
CA HIS A 36 5.37 -2.03 16.27
C HIS A 36 4.16 -2.88 16.68
N LEU A 37 4.04 -4.11 16.18
CA LEU A 37 2.98 -5.03 16.61
C LEU A 37 3.13 -5.37 18.10
N SER A 38 2.01 -5.35 18.82
CA SER A 38 1.94 -6.00 20.12
C SER A 38 2.19 -7.50 19.97
N LYS A 39 2.62 -8.18 21.04
CA LYS A 39 2.85 -9.62 21.00
C LYS A 39 1.61 -10.39 20.49
N LYS A 40 0.42 -10.05 21.00
CA LYS A 40 -0.84 -10.66 20.55
C LYS A 40 -1.08 -10.46 19.06
N ALA A 41 -0.88 -9.24 18.55
CA ALA A 41 -1.06 -8.95 17.13
C ALA A 41 -0.03 -9.70 16.27
N LYS A 42 1.23 -9.77 16.70
CA LYS A 42 2.29 -10.51 16.02
C LYS A 42 1.97 -12.00 15.90
N ASP A 43 1.49 -12.62 16.97
CA ASP A 43 1.11 -14.03 16.99
C ASP A 43 -0.06 -14.30 16.02
N GLN A 44 -1.06 -13.42 15.97
CA GLN A 44 -2.19 -13.53 15.04
C GLN A 44 -1.79 -13.31 13.58
N VAL A 45 -0.94 -12.30 13.30
CA VAL A 45 -0.42 -12.08 11.95
C VAL A 45 0.40 -13.28 11.48
N ALA A 46 1.22 -13.88 12.34
CA ALA A 46 1.95 -15.10 12.00
C ALA A 46 1.02 -16.29 11.69
N GLN A 47 -0.08 -16.44 12.42
CA GLN A 47 -1.09 -17.47 12.12
C GLN A 47 -1.75 -17.26 10.76
N LEU A 48 -2.03 -16.02 10.37
CA LEU A 48 -2.66 -15.68 9.08
C LEU A 48 -1.69 -15.82 7.90
N LEU A 49 -0.42 -15.43 8.08
CA LEU A 49 0.57 -15.38 7.00
C LEU A 49 1.40 -16.66 6.87
N GLY A 50 1.38 -17.54 7.87
CA GLY A 50 2.18 -18.76 7.87
C GLY A 50 3.68 -18.46 7.87
N ALA A 51 4.38 -18.89 6.82
CA ALA A 51 5.83 -18.68 6.66
C ALA A 51 6.19 -17.27 6.14
N GLU A 52 5.21 -16.52 5.63
CA GLU A 52 5.43 -15.20 5.04
C GLU A 52 5.59 -14.11 6.11
N ARG A 53 6.28 -13.04 5.72
CA ARG A 53 6.46 -11.87 6.58
C ARG A 53 5.59 -10.71 6.15
N LEU A 54 5.12 -9.93 7.12
CA LEU A 54 4.23 -8.79 6.89
C LEU A 54 4.73 -7.83 5.78
N PRO A 55 6.02 -7.47 5.68
CA PRO A 55 6.50 -6.58 4.62
C PRO A 55 6.35 -7.16 3.21
N LEU A 56 6.40 -8.49 3.05
CA LEU A 56 6.38 -9.13 1.73
C LEU A 56 4.96 -9.17 1.16
N VAL A 57 3.97 -9.36 2.03
CA VAL A 57 2.56 -9.47 1.61
C VAL A 57 1.88 -8.12 1.36
N THR A 58 2.51 -6.99 1.69
CA THR A 58 1.89 -5.67 1.56
C THR A 58 1.58 -5.26 0.11
N ILE A 59 2.20 -5.90 -0.88
CA ILE A 59 1.99 -5.61 -2.31
C ILE A 59 0.94 -6.51 -2.96
N TRP A 60 0.50 -7.56 -2.26
CA TRP A 60 -0.39 -8.59 -2.82
C TRP A 60 -1.66 -7.99 -3.45
N ALA A 61 -2.25 -6.97 -2.80
CA ALA A 61 -3.46 -6.32 -3.31
C ALA A 61 -3.26 -5.65 -4.68
N ASP A 62 -2.07 -5.08 -4.93
CA ASP A 62 -1.73 -4.51 -6.24
C ASP A 62 -1.44 -5.59 -7.27
N GLU A 63 -0.82 -6.71 -6.86
CA GLU A 63 -0.51 -7.85 -7.73
C GLU A 63 -1.79 -8.53 -8.24
N VAL A 64 -2.79 -8.72 -7.38
CA VAL A 64 -4.05 -9.38 -7.76
C VAL A 64 -5.10 -8.43 -8.31
N ARG A 65 -4.83 -7.12 -8.39
CA ARG A 65 -5.80 -6.09 -8.81
C ARG A 65 -6.47 -6.43 -10.15
N TYR A 66 -5.72 -7.02 -11.07
CA TYR A 66 -6.17 -7.36 -12.42
C TYR A 66 -6.41 -8.87 -12.61
N SER A 67 -6.60 -9.62 -11.52
CA SER A 67 -7.00 -11.02 -11.60
C SER A 67 -8.42 -11.13 -12.21
N PRO A 68 -8.72 -12.17 -13.02
CA PRO A 68 -10.07 -12.40 -13.56
C PRO A 68 -11.15 -12.41 -12.47
N SER A 69 -10.81 -12.87 -11.26
CA SER A 69 -11.72 -12.92 -10.11
C SER A 69 -12.00 -11.56 -9.46
N THR A 70 -11.18 -10.54 -9.73
CA THR A 70 -11.30 -9.18 -9.16
C THR A 70 -11.75 -8.16 -10.19
N LEU A 71 -11.79 -8.53 -11.48
CA LEU A 71 -12.31 -7.69 -12.55
C LEU A 71 -13.86 -7.64 -12.52
N PRO A 72 -14.48 -6.50 -12.85
CA PRO A 72 -15.92 -6.46 -13.06
C PRO A 72 -16.28 -7.38 -14.23
N LEU A 73 -17.43 -8.08 -14.12
CA LEU A 73 -17.92 -9.10 -15.06
C LEU A 73 -17.64 -8.87 -16.57
N PRO A 74 -17.79 -7.66 -17.15
CA PRO A 74 -17.49 -7.45 -18.56
C PRO A 74 -16.00 -7.52 -18.95
N LEU A 75 -15.07 -7.39 -17.99
CA LEU A 75 -13.62 -7.46 -18.22
C LEU A 75 -13.02 -8.84 -17.87
N ALA A 76 -13.75 -9.70 -17.16
CA ALA A 76 -13.28 -11.01 -16.73
C ALA A 76 -13.34 -12.09 -17.83
N LEU A 77 -13.94 -11.78 -18.98
CA LEU A 77 -14.14 -12.69 -20.12
C LEU A 77 -13.15 -12.46 -21.28
N TYR A 78 -12.22 -11.52 -21.12
CA TYR A 78 -11.11 -11.25 -22.04
C TYR A 78 -9.79 -11.65 -21.37
#